data_AF-A0A7S2JIQ0-F1
#
_entry.id   AF-A0A7S2JIQ0-F1
#
_cell.length_a   1.000
_cell.length_b   1.000
_cell.length_c   1.000
_cell.angle_alpha   90.00
_cell.angle_beta   90.00
_cell.angle_gamma   90.00
#
_symmetry.space_group_name_H-M   'P 1'
#
loop_
_entity.id
_entity.type
_entity.pdbx_description
1 polymer ?
#
loop_
_entity_poly.entity_id
_entity_poly.type
_entity_poly.pdbx_seq_one_letter_code
_entity_poly.pdbx_strand_id
1 'polypeptide(L)'
;MPGTSRLMATFKRGDYVDIVVDSSVQKGMPFSFYHGRTGVVFNVNRNALGVEMTKVVGNRQLRKRIHVNVAHVRKSRCNEAFLKRVKENDQKK
;
A
#
# COMPACT_ATOMS: atom_id res chain seq x y z
N MET A 1 -7.63 -18.39 3.45
CA MET A 1 -8.66 -17.40 3.06
C MET A 1 -8.47 -16.17 3.93
N PRO A 2 -8.36 -14.97 3.36
CA PRO A 2 -8.17 -13.74 4.13
C PRO A 2 -9.40 -13.44 4.99
N GLY A 3 -9.20 -12.92 6.20
CA GLY A 3 -10.30 -12.49 7.08
C GLY A 3 -11.10 -11.34 6.47
N THR A 4 -12.40 -11.29 6.77
CA THR A 4 -13.36 -10.28 6.24
C THR A 4 -12.92 -8.84 6.49
N SER A 5 -12.33 -8.57 7.65
CA SER A 5 -11.76 -7.26 8.01
C SER A 5 -10.77 -6.73 6.96
N ARG A 6 -9.96 -7.62 6.37
CA ARG A 6 -8.97 -7.25 5.34
C ARG A 6 -9.62 -6.84 4.01
N LEU A 7 -10.72 -7.48 3.66
CA LEU A 7 -11.46 -7.21 2.42
C LEU A 7 -12.33 -5.95 2.51
N MET A 8 -12.82 -5.62 3.71
CA MET A 8 -13.64 -4.44 3.96
C MET A 8 -12.82 -3.15 4.18
N ALA A 9 -11.49 -3.23 4.17
CA ALA A 9 -10.63 -2.06 4.32
C ALA A 9 -10.80 -1.11 3.12
N THR A 10 -11.16 0.14 3.42
CA THR A 10 -11.31 1.21 2.41
C THR A 10 -9.97 1.87 2.11
N PHE A 11 -9.65 2.05 0.83
CA PHE A 11 -8.43 2.71 0.38
C PHE A 11 -8.77 3.92 -0.48
N LYS A 12 -8.02 5.01 -0.31
CA LYS A 12 -8.14 6.23 -1.11
C LYS A 12 -6.86 6.46 -1.91
N ARG A 13 -6.97 7.24 -2.99
CA ARG A 13 -5.80 7.72 -3.73
C ARG A 13 -4.94 8.61 -2.81
N GLY A 14 -3.63 8.40 -2.82
CA GLY A 14 -2.68 9.08 -1.94
C GLY A 14 -2.39 8.36 -0.61
N ASP A 15 -3.13 7.32 -0.26
CA ASP A 15 -2.86 6.53 0.95
C ASP A 15 -1.54 5.75 0.82
N TYR A 16 -0.81 5.64 1.94
CA TYR A 16 0.35 4.76 2.05
C TYR A 16 -0.08 3.32 2.35
N VAL A 17 0.41 2.39 1.55
CA VAL A 17 0.05 0.97 1.65
C VAL A 17 1.27 0.08 1.56
N ASP A 18 1.25 -1.01 2.33
CA ASP A 18 2.27 -2.05 2.28
C ASP A 18 1.77 -3.23 1.46
N ILE A 19 2.61 -3.72 0.56
CA ILE A 19 2.34 -4.97 -0.17
C ILE A 19 2.80 -6.15 0.68
N VAL A 20 1.83 -6.94 1.15
CA VAL A 20 2.08 -8.19 1.89
C VAL A 20 1.24 -9.28 1.27
N VAL A 21 1.93 -10.18 0.57
CA VAL A 21 1.33 -11.26 -0.20
C VAL A 21 0.76 -12.34 0.71
N ASP A 22 -0.55 -12.53 0.64
CA ASP A 22 -1.25 -13.73 1.11
C ASP A 22 -1.27 -14.82 0.03
N SER A 23 -0.54 -15.92 0.23
CA SER A 23 -0.45 -17.04 -0.73
C SER A 23 -1.77 -17.80 -0.93
N SER A 24 -2.76 -17.63 -0.05
CA SER A 24 -4.06 -18.30 -0.20
C SER A 24 -4.90 -17.72 -1.35
N VAL A 25 -4.54 -16.53 -1.85
CA VAL A 25 -5.15 -15.91 -3.03
C VAL A 25 -4.10 -15.86 -4.13
N GLN A 26 -4.32 -16.54 -5.24
CA GLN A 26 -3.34 -16.53 -6.34
C GLN A 26 -3.54 -15.36 -7.31
N LYS A 27 -4.78 -14.87 -7.43
CA LYS A 27 -5.15 -13.83 -8.39
C LYS A 27 -4.66 -12.45 -7.95
N GLY A 28 -3.89 -11.79 -8.82
CA GLY A 28 -3.39 -10.43 -8.60
C GLY A 28 -2.26 -10.36 -7.58
N MET A 29 -1.54 -11.47 -7.39
CA MET A 29 -0.27 -11.50 -6.67
C MET A 29 0.77 -10.63 -7.39
N PRO A 30 1.49 -9.76 -6.67
CA PRO A 30 2.61 -9.01 -7.21
C PRO A 30 3.86 -9.88 -7.32
N PHE A 31 4.81 -9.47 -8.16
CA PHE A 31 6.12 -10.10 -8.22
C PHE A 31 6.87 -10.00 -6.87
N SER A 32 7.64 -11.03 -6.54
CA SER A 32 8.30 -11.21 -5.22
C SER A 32 9.10 -9.99 -4.76
N PHE A 33 9.73 -9.27 -5.68
CA PHE A 33 10.48 -8.04 -5.39
C PHE A 33 9.66 -6.96 -4.67
N TYR A 34 8.36 -6.88 -4.93
CA TYR A 34 7.47 -5.87 -4.34
C TYR A 34 6.90 -6.30 -2.99
N HIS A 35 7.09 -7.55 -2.58
CA HIS A 35 6.69 -8.00 -1.26
C HIS A 35 7.46 -7.22 -0.18
N GLY A 36 6.75 -6.79 0.87
CA GLY A 36 7.31 -6.04 1.99
C GLY A 36 7.63 -4.58 1.68
N ARG A 37 7.29 -4.07 0.48
CA ARG A 37 7.50 -2.67 0.13
C ARG A 37 6.27 -1.82 0.42
N THR A 38 6.52 -0.61 0.90
CA THR A 38 5.51 0.45 1.01
C THR A 38 5.43 1.23 -0.30
N GLY A 39 4.23 1.61 -0.69
CA GLY A 39 3.96 2.42 -1.86
C GLY A 39 2.78 3.37 -1.64
N VAL A 40 2.50 4.18 -2.65
CA VAL A 40 1.40 5.14 -2.62
C VAL A 40 0.32 4.70 -3.59
N VAL A 41 -0.93 4.73 -3.16
CA VAL A 41 -2.07 4.38 -4.03
C VAL A 41 -2.26 5.47 -5.09
N PHE A 42 -2.10 5.12 -6.37
CA PHE A 42 -2.36 6.05 -7.49
C PHE A 42 -3.76 5.85 -8.09
N ASN A 43 -4.29 4.62 -8.06
CA ASN A 43 -5.60 4.29 -8.61
C ASN A 43 -6.31 3.24 -7.75
N VAL A 44 -7.65 3.27 -7.74
CA VAL A 44 -8.50 2.33 -6.99
C VAL A 44 -9.46 1.68 -7.99
N ASN A 45 -9.34 0.37 -8.19
CA ASN A 45 -10.23 -0.42 -9.01
C ASN A 45 -11.18 -1.23 -8.12
N ARG A 46 -12.18 -1.90 -8.72
CA ARG A 46 -13.20 -2.68 -7.98
C ARG A 46 -12.59 -3.72 -7.01
N ASN A 47 -11.61 -4.50 -7.46
CA ASN A 47 -11.00 -5.60 -6.68
C ASN A 47 -9.47 -5.44 -6.51
N ALA A 48 -8.90 -4.35 -7.01
CA ALA A 48 -7.45 -4.16 -7.05
C ALA A 48 -7.08 -2.70 -6.78
N LEU A 49 -5.86 -2.49 -6.30
CA LEU A 49 -5.28 -1.19 -6.06
C LEU A 49 -4.09 -1.00 -6.98
N GLY A 50 -4.06 0.16 -7.64
CA GLY A 50 -2.87 0.64 -8.32
C GLY A 50 -1.94 1.27 -7.30
N VAL A 51 -0.77 0.67 -7.09
CA VAL A 51 0.26 1.15 -6.17
C VAL A 51 1.48 1.60 -6.96
N GLU A 52 1.98 2.80 -6.65
CA GLU A 52 3.22 3.36 -7.17
C GLU A 52 4.35 3.14 -6.15
N MET A 53 5.46 2.57 -6.59
CA MET A 53 6.62 2.26 -5.76
C MET A 53 7.92 2.62 -6.47
N THR A 54 8.93 3.00 -5.69
CA THR A 54 10.27 3.22 -6.23
C THR A 54 11.04 1.90 -6.27
N LYS A 55 11.55 1.55 -7.45
CA LYS A 55 12.44 0.42 -7.70
C LYS A 55 13.76 0.94 -8.27
N VAL A 56 14.88 0.57 -7.65
CA VAL A 56 16.21 0.79 -8.21
C VAL A 56 16.44 -0.21 -9.33
N VAL A 57 16.81 0.27 -10.53
CA VAL A 57 17.14 -0.56 -11.69
C VAL A 57 18.50 -0.09 -12.22
N GLY A 58 19.54 -0.90 -11.99
CA GLY A 58 20.92 -0.49 -12.25
C GLY A 58 21.25 0.77 -11.46
N ASN A 59 21.60 1.84 -12.18
CA ASN A 59 22.12 3.08 -11.60
C ASN A 59 21.04 4.13 -11.29
N ARG A 60 19.76 3.86 -11.57
CA ARG A 60 18.68 4.85 -11.44
C ARG A 60 17.49 4.33 -10.64
N GLN A 61 16.79 5.27 -9.99
CA GLN A 61 15.52 5.00 -9.33
C GLN A 61 14.37 5.23 -10.31
N LEU A 62 13.49 4.24 -10.45
CA LEU A 62 12.30 4.31 -11.30
C LEU A 62 11.04 4.13 -10.47
N ARG A 63 10.04 4.97 -10.72
CA ARG A 63 8.69 4.78 -10.21
C ARG A 63 8.00 3.71 -11.05
N LYS A 64 7.64 2.60 -10.41
CA LYS A 64 6.91 1.48 -11.00
C LYS A 64 5.48 1.52 -10.49
N ARG A 65 4.53 1.41 -11.41
CA ARG A 65 3.10 1.30 -11.10
C ARG A 65 2.67 -0.14 -11.31
N ILE A 66 2.01 -0.71 -10.30
CA ILE A 66 1.56 -2.09 -10.29
C ILE A 66 0.11 -2.16 -9.80
N HIS A 67 -0.67 -3.06 -10.39
CA HIS A 67 -2.00 -3.38 -9.90
C HIS A 67 -1.94 -4.63 -9.05
N VAL A 68 -2.44 -4.54 -7.82
CA VAL A 68 -2.36 -5.60 -6.82
C VAL A 68 -3.74 -5.83 -6.23
N ASN A 69 -4.12 -7.08 -6.02
CA ASN A 69 -5.40 -7.40 -5.39
C ASN A 69 -5.45 -6.87 -3.94
N VAL A 70 -6.62 -6.40 -3.49
CA VAL A 70 -6.83 -5.90 -2.12
C VAL A 70 -6.39 -6.92 -1.06
N ALA A 71 -6.51 -8.22 -1.35
CA ALA A 71 -6.05 -9.29 -0.45
C ALA A 71 -4.53 -9.21 -0.14
N HIS A 72 -3.70 -8.69 -1.04
CA HIS A 72 -2.25 -8.60 -0.84
C HIS A 72 -1.79 -7.22 -0.34
N VAL A 73 -2.71 -6.35 0.05
CA VAL A 73 -2.40 -4.99 0.49
C VAL A 73 -2.74 -4.80 1.96
N ARG A 74 -1.97 -3.97 2.66
CA ARG A 74 -2.22 -3.52 4.05
C ARG A 74 -2.16 -2.01 4.09
N LYS A 75 -2.96 -1.38 4.97
CA LYS A 75 -2.75 0.04 5.30
C LYS A 75 -1.43 0.16 6.04
N SER A 76 -0.56 1.05 5.57
CA SER A 76 0.73 1.26 6.21
C SER A 76 0.57 2.14 7.44
N ARG A 77 1.26 1.78 8.53
CA ARG A 77 1.30 2.59 9.76
C ARG A 77 2.43 3.62 9.77
N CYS A 78 3.21 3.70 8.69
CA CYS A 78 4.40 4.54 8.61
C CYS A 78 4.13 6.03 8.90
N ASN A 79 2.95 6.53 8.54
CA ASN A 79 2.59 7.93 8.69
C ASN A 79 1.78 8.24 9.97
N GLU A 80 1.37 7.22 10.74
CA GLU A 80 0.45 7.44 11.88
C GLU A 80 1.07 8.31 12.99
N ALA A 81 2.34 8.08 13.33
CA ALA A 81 3.03 8.84 14.36
C ALA A 81 3.23 10.31 13.96
N PHE A 82 3.58 10.55 12.69
CA PHE A 82 3.73 11.90 12.15
C PHE A 82 2.39 12.66 12.20
N LEU A 83 1.30 12.03 11.73
CA LEU A 83 -0.03 12.65 11.75
C LEU A 83 -0.53 12.95 13.16
N LYS A 84 -0.26 12.08 14.15
CA LYS A 84 -0.59 12.34 15.56
C LYS A 84 0.15 13.57 16.08
N ARG A 85 1.46 13.65 15.85
CA ARG A 85 2.29 14.78 16.27
C ARG A 85 1.83 16.11 15.65
N VAL A 86 1.46 16.10 14.36
CA VAL A 86 0.95 17.30 13.69
C VAL A 86 -0.33 17.79 14.37
N LYS A 87 -1.26 16.90 14.70
CA LYS A 87 -2.50 17.25 15.40
C LYS A 87 -2.26 17.79 16.81
N GLU A 88 -1.37 17.15 17.58
CA GLU A 88 -1.02 17.60 18.93
C GLU A 88 -0.37 18.99 18.93
N ASN A 89 0.46 19.28 17.93
CA ASN A 89 1.09 20.60 17.79
C ASN A 89 0.10 21.68 17.35
N ASP A 90 -0.82 21.35 16.45
CA ASP A 90 -1.85 22.28 15.98
C ASP A 90 -2.85 22.65 17.09
N GLN A 91 -3.15 21.73 18.01
CA GLN A 91 -3.97 22.00 19.20
C GLN A 91 -3.29 22.88 20.25
N LYS A 92 -1.96 22.90 20.27
CA LYS A 92 -1.16 23.73 21.20
C LYS A 92 -0.91 25.14 20.67
N LYS A 93 -1.24 25.38 19.41
CA LYS A 93 -1.12 26.68 18.75
C LYS A 93 -2.37 27.52 19.03
#